data_AF-A0A955IQ71-F1
#
_entry.id   AF-A0A955IQ71-F1
#
_cell.length_a   1.000
_cell.length_b   1.000
_cell.length_c   1.000
_cell.angle_alpha   90.00
_cell.angle_beta   90.00
_cell.angle_gamma   90.00
#
_symmetry.space_group_name_H-M   'P 1'
#
loop_
_entity.id
_entity.type
_entity.pdbx_description
1 polymer ?
#
loop_
_entity_poly.entity_id
_entity_poly.type
_entity_poly.pdbx_seq_one_letter_code
_entity_poly.pdbx_strand_id
1 'polypeptide(L)'
;MTDASHRIRFVGADDDVLSKWARERQAREAVLAENRRAATSPDLDPTDPRWVLAVRVRSALQGSTLTPERRSKIQREAWHLGIRPFDANMIIAIVQDRARRGESINSSNVALQLLGTPAPPESAATSAWRWGLAFLCAVAANAFLIWWLDLL
;
A
#
# COMPACT_ATOMS: atom_id res chain seq x y z
N MET A 1 -49.90 -24.91 9.10
CA MET A 1 -49.20 -24.64 7.83
C MET A 1 -47.73 -24.44 8.16
N THR A 2 -46.97 -25.52 8.15
CA THR A 2 -45.56 -25.57 8.55
C THR A 2 -44.68 -25.41 7.32
N ASP A 3 -43.90 -24.33 7.33
CA ASP A 3 -42.91 -23.98 6.31
C ASP A 3 -41.72 -24.94 6.38
N ALA A 4 -41.61 -25.80 5.36
CA ALA A 4 -40.53 -26.77 5.24
C ALA A 4 -39.27 -26.08 4.70
N SER A 5 -38.47 -25.52 5.60
CA SER A 5 -37.13 -25.03 5.29
C SER A 5 -36.28 -26.13 4.64
N HIS A 6 -36.07 -25.98 3.34
CA HIS A 6 -35.28 -26.87 2.50
C HIS A 6 -33.80 -26.79 2.90
N ARG A 7 -33.41 -27.62 3.87
CA ARG A 7 -32.04 -27.70 4.39
C ARG A 7 -31.20 -28.50 3.40
N ILE A 8 -30.40 -27.79 2.59
CA ILE A 8 -29.44 -28.40 1.68
C ILE A 8 -28.45 -29.24 2.50
N ARG A 9 -28.65 -30.56 2.53
CA ARG A 9 -27.74 -31.53 3.14
C ARG A 9 -26.78 -32.00 2.05
N PHE A 10 -25.50 -31.71 2.21
CA PHE A 10 -24.46 -32.28 1.34
C PHE A 10 -24.46 -33.80 1.51
N VAL A 11 -24.80 -34.53 0.47
CA VAL A 11 -24.79 -35.99 0.45
C VAL A 11 -23.34 -36.43 0.21
N GLY A 12 -22.77 -37.19 1.16
CA GLY A 12 -21.41 -37.73 1.08
C GLY A 12 -20.37 -37.06 2.00
N ALA A 13 -20.74 -36.02 2.75
CA ALA A 13 -19.89 -35.49 3.81
C ALA A 13 -20.21 -36.21 5.12
N ASP A 14 -19.25 -36.98 5.63
CA ASP A 14 -19.30 -37.57 6.96
C ASP A 14 -19.51 -36.47 8.02
N ASP A 15 -20.25 -36.76 9.10
CA ASP A 15 -20.60 -35.77 10.12
C ASP A 15 -19.34 -35.17 10.78
N ASP A 16 -18.28 -35.97 10.85
CA ASP A 16 -16.95 -35.54 11.30
C ASP A 16 -16.31 -34.49 10.39
N VAL A 17 -16.46 -34.62 9.08
CA VAL A 17 -15.94 -33.67 8.07
C VAL A 17 -16.70 -32.35 8.16
N LEU A 18 -18.03 -32.42 8.30
CA LEU A 18 -18.86 -31.23 8.48
C LEU A 18 -18.52 -30.48 9.77
N SER A 19 -18.29 -31.20 10.86
CA SER A 19 -17.87 -30.60 12.14
C SER A 19 -16.51 -29.91 12.03
N LYS A 20 -15.57 -30.51 11.30
CA LYS A 20 -14.24 -29.94 11.05
C LYS A 20 -14.35 -28.64 10.25
N TRP A 21 -15.11 -28.62 9.16
CA TRP A 21 -15.31 -27.41 8.35
C TRP A 21 -16.07 -26.31 9.08
N ALA A 22 -17.00 -26.68 9.97
CA ALA A 22 -17.66 -25.71 10.83
C ALA A 22 -16.66 -25.04 11.78
N ARG A 23 -15.79 -25.83 12.44
CA ARG A 23 -14.71 -25.30 13.29
C ARG A 23 -13.73 -24.42 12.51
N GLU A 24 -13.32 -24.83 11.31
CA GLU A 24 -12.42 -24.04 10.46
C GLU A 24 -13.05 -22.71 10.01
N ARG A 25 -14.34 -22.72 9.64
CA ARG A 25 -15.06 -21.48 9.31
C ARG A 25 -15.16 -20.56 10.51
N GLN A 26 -15.52 -21.08 11.68
CA GLN A 26 -15.61 -20.30 12.91
C GLN A 26 -14.24 -19.70 13.29
N ALA A 27 -13.15 -20.47 13.13
CA ALA A 27 -11.80 -19.97 13.36
C ALA A 27 -11.42 -18.85 12.38
N ARG A 28 -11.74 -18.99 11.09
CA ARG A 28 -11.52 -17.94 10.08
C ARG A 28 -12.34 -16.68 10.38
N GLU A 29 -13.60 -16.84 10.74
CA GLU A 29 -14.47 -15.71 11.11
C GLU A 29 -13.96 -14.99 12.36
N ALA A 30 -13.45 -15.72 13.35
CA ALA A 30 -12.82 -15.16 14.53
C ALA A 30 -11.58 -14.33 14.17
N VAL A 31 -10.70 -14.85 13.32
CA VAL A 31 -9.52 -14.12 12.81
C VAL A 31 -9.94 -12.87 12.03
N LEU A 32 -10.94 -12.96 11.15
CA LEU A 32 -11.46 -11.81 10.39
C LEU A 32 -12.10 -10.76 11.31
N ALA A 33 -12.81 -11.18 12.34
CA ALA A 33 -13.41 -10.28 13.33
C ALA A 33 -12.33 -9.58 14.17
N GLU A 34 -11.27 -10.29 14.55
CA GLU A 34 -10.13 -9.70 15.26
C GLU A 34 -9.35 -8.73 14.37
N ASN A 35 -9.04 -9.12 13.13
CA ASN A 35 -8.38 -8.24 12.16
C ASN A 35 -9.19 -6.96 11.89
N ARG A 36 -10.52 -7.05 11.86
CA ARG A 36 -11.39 -5.87 11.74
C ARG A 36 -11.32 -4.97 12.98
N ARG A 37 -11.32 -5.56 14.18
CA ARG A 37 -11.14 -4.81 15.44
C ARG A 37 -9.78 -4.12 15.48
N ALA A 38 -8.71 -4.82 15.12
CA ALA A 38 -7.36 -4.25 15.04
C ALA A 38 -7.23 -3.17 13.95
N ALA A 39 -7.96 -3.31 12.83
CA ALA A 39 -8.00 -2.30 11.77
C ALA A 39 -8.85 -1.07 12.14
N THR A 40 -9.64 -1.12 13.21
CA THR A 40 -10.40 0.02 13.72
C THR A 40 -9.51 0.82 14.69
N SER A 41 -8.38 1.33 14.18
CA SER A 41 -7.47 2.20 14.93
C SER A 41 -7.87 3.68 14.72
N PRO A 42 -7.49 4.60 15.63
CA PRO A 42 -7.99 5.98 15.64
C PRO A 42 -7.72 6.68 14.32
N ASP A 43 -8.62 7.59 13.93
CA ASP A 43 -8.53 8.36 12.69
C ASP A 43 -7.10 8.82 12.41
N LEU A 44 -6.69 8.74 11.14
CA LEU A 44 -5.39 9.27 10.74
C LEU A 44 -5.30 10.73 11.17
N ASP A 45 -4.15 11.11 11.72
CA ASP A 45 -3.83 12.50 11.98
C ASP A 45 -4.11 13.31 10.70
N PRO A 46 -4.85 14.43 10.76
CA PRO A 46 -5.07 15.30 9.61
C PRO A 46 -3.77 15.75 8.92
N THR A 47 -2.64 15.71 9.63
CA THR A 47 -1.31 16.04 9.13
C THR A 47 -0.54 14.83 8.59
N ASP A 48 -1.05 13.61 8.72
CA ASP A 48 -0.43 12.40 8.17
C ASP A 48 -0.29 12.55 6.64
N PRO A 49 0.92 12.38 6.08
CA PRO A 49 1.14 12.54 4.64
C PRO A 49 0.21 11.67 3.78
N ARG A 50 -0.17 10.47 4.26
CA ARG A 50 -1.10 9.57 3.57
C ARG A 50 -2.51 10.17 3.50
N TRP A 51 -2.97 10.79 4.59
CA TRP A 51 -4.25 11.48 4.63
C TRP A 51 -4.24 12.73 3.74
N VAL A 52 -3.20 13.55 3.83
CA VAL A 52 -3.01 14.72 2.97
C VAL A 52 -3.07 14.33 1.49
N LEU A 53 -2.33 13.28 1.09
CA LEU A 53 -2.35 12.80 -0.28
C LEU A 53 -3.74 12.28 -0.68
N ALA A 54 -4.42 11.52 0.19
CA ALA A 54 -5.76 11.00 -0.09
C ALA A 54 -6.77 12.12 -0.34
N VAL A 55 -6.77 13.18 0.48
CA VAL A 55 -7.61 14.37 0.28
C VAL A 55 -7.35 15.02 -1.07
N ARG A 56 -6.07 15.17 -1.44
CA ARG A 56 -5.69 15.73 -2.74
C ARG A 56 -6.15 14.85 -3.90
N VAL A 57 -6.00 13.52 -3.79
CA VAL A 57 -6.51 12.57 -4.79
C VAL A 57 -8.02 12.75 -4.95
N ARG A 58 -8.78 12.76 -3.85
CA ARG A 58 -10.25 12.91 -3.90
C ARG A 58 -10.67 14.20 -4.59
N SER A 59 -9.98 15.31 -4.30
CA SER A 59 -10.24 16.60 -4.96
C SER A 59 -9.88 16.61 -6.46
N ALA A 60 -8.92 15.77 -6.86
CA ALA A 60 -8.45 15.68 -8.23
C ALA A 60 -9.26 14.69 -9.10
N LEU A 61 -10.10 13.84 -8.51
CA LEU A 61 -10.96 12.93 -9.26
C LEU A 61 -12.01 13.69 -10.10
N GLN A 62 -12.31 13.14 -11.28
CA GLN A 62 -13.49 13.48 -12.07
C GLN A 62 -14.43 12.28 -11.98
N GLY A 63 -15.46 12.41 -11.14
CA GLY A 63 -16.25 11.26 -10.70
C GLY A 63 -15.37 10.29 -9.89
N SER A 64 -15.12 9.11 -10.44
CA SER A 64 -14.28 8.07 -9.81
C SER A 64 -12.92 7.86 -10.49
N THR A 65 -12.58 8.67 -11.48
CA THR A 65 -11.41 8.45 -12.35
C THR A 65 -10.45 9.64 -12.28
N LEU A 66 -9.17 9.37 -12.46
CA LEU A 66 -8.11 10.37 -12.50
C LEU A 66 -7.53 10.42 -13.92
N THR A 67 -7.40 11.61 -14.51
CA THR A 67 -6.76 11.76 -15.83
C THR A 67 -5.24 11.48 -15.73
N PRO A 68 -4.56 11.12 -16.82
CA PRO A 68 -3.12 10.86 -16.82
C PRO A 68 -2.27 12.03 -16.29
N GLU A 69 -2.66 13.26 -16.62
CA GLU A 69 -1.96 14.49 -16.22
C GLU A 69 -2.10 14.71 -14.71
N ARG A 70 -3.32 14.54 -14.18
CA ARG A 70 -3.60 14.65 -12.75
C ARG A 70 -2.92 13.54 -11.97
N ARG A 71 -2.89 12.31 -12.51
CA ARG A 71 -2.15 11.20 -11.92
C ARG A 71 -0.66 11.50 -11.80
N SER A 72 -0.07 12.05 -12.85
CA SER A 72 1.35 12.45 -12.85
C SER A 72 1.64 13.54 -11.83
N LYS A 73 0.74 14.52 -11.69
CA LYS A 73 0.84 15.57 -10.67
C LYS A 73 0.77 15.00 -9.24
N ILE A 74 -0.22 14.15 -8.97
CA ILE A 74 -0.38 13.49 -7.66
C ILE A 74 0.87 12.66 -7.30
N GLN A 75 1.46 11.94 -8.26
CA GLN A 75 2.67 11.16 -7.98
C GLN A 75 3.87 12.05 -7.61
N ARG A 76 4.03 13.22 -8.24
CA ARG A 76 5.07 14.18 -7.83
C ARG A 76 4.81 14.73 -6.44
N GLU A 77 3.56 15.05 -6.11
CA GLU A 77 3.20 15.50 -4.77
C GLU A 77 3.44 14.42 -3.71
N ALA A 78 3.14 13.16 -4.02
CA ALA A 78 3.45 12.03 -3.14
C ALA A 78 4.95 11.91 -2.86
N TRP A 79 5.79 12.10 -3.88
CA TRP A 79 7.26 12.11 -3.71
C TRP A 79 7.73 13.21 -2.75
N HIS A 80 7.17 14.43 -2.87
CA HIS A 80 7.48 15.52 -1.93
C HIS A 80 7.00 15.27 -0.50
N LEU A 81 5.99 14.40 -0.33
CA LEU A 81 5.47 13.96 0.96
C LEU A 81 6.26 12.76 1.56
N GLY A 82 7.33 12.30 0.91
CA GLY A 82 8.08 11.12 1.34
C GLY A 82 7.33 9.79 1.12
N ILE A 83 6.28 9.80 0.32
CA ILE A 83 5.46 8.61 0.05
C ILE A 83 6.09 7.85 -1.12
N ARG A 84 6.32 6.54 -0.92
CA ARG A 84 6.90 5.67 -1.95
C ARG A 84 5.94 5.57 -3.14
N PRO A 85 6.44 5.41 -4.38
CA PRO A 85 5.59 5.29 -5.57
C PRO A 85 4.56 4.16 -5.47
N PHE A 86 4.92 3.04 -4.83
CA PHE A 86 4.01 1.93 -4.59
C PHE A 86 2.84 2.35 -3.68
N ASP A 87 3.14 2.95 -2.53
CA ASP A 87 2.13 3.41 -1.56
C ASP A 87 1.24 4.50 -2.17
N ALA A 88 1.81 5.43 -2.95
CA ALA A 88 1.05 6.45 -3.67
C ALA A 88 0.02 5.83 -4.63
N ASN A 89 0.40 4.79 -5.37
CA ASN A 89 -0.52 4.06 -6.24
C ASN A 89 -1.61 3.34 -5.43
N MET A 90 -1.27 2.75 -4.27
CA MET A 90 -2.27 2.15 -3.39
C MET A 90 -3.27 3.17 -2.86
N ILE A 91 -2.81 4.34 -2.41
CA ILE A 91 -3.67 5.44 -1.94
C ILE A 91 -4.63 5.87 -3.04
N ILE A 92 -4.14 6.05 -4.27
CA ILE A 92 -4.99 6.39 -5.43
C ILE A 92 -6.06 5.34 -5.65
N ALA A 93 -5.69 4.06 -5.64
CA ALA A 93 -6.62 2.95 -5.85
C ALA A 93 -7.70 2.89 -4.76
N ILE A 94 -7.32 3.04 -3.50
CA ILE A 94 -8.25 3.09 -2.35
C ILE A 94 -9.25 4.22 -2.54
N VAL A 95 -8.79 5.44 -2.79
CA VAL A 95 -9.68 6.61 -2.93
C VAL A 95 -10.59 6.48 -4.16
N GLN A 96 -10.09 5.96 -5.27
CA GLN A 96 -10.88 5.69 -6.47
C GLN A 96 -11.97 4.64 -6.22
N ASP A 97 -11.62 3.54 -5.56
CA ASP A 97 -12.56 2.47 -5.25
C ASP A 97 -13.69 2.95 -4.32
N ARG A 98 -13.37 3.81 -3.35
CA ARG A 98 -14.37 4.46 -2.49
C ARG A 98 -15.23 5.46 -3.27
N ALA A 99 -14.62 6.23 -4.17
CA ALA A 99 -15.36 7.13 -5.05
C ALA A 99 -16.30 6.38 -6.00
N ARG A 100 -15.90 5.21 -6.53
CA ARG A 100 -16.76 4.33 -7.34
C ARG A 100 -18.00 3.87 -6.58
N ARG A 101 -17.87 3.64 -5.26
CA ARG A 101 -18.96 3.23 -4.37
C ARG A 101 -19.79 4.41 -3.85
N GLY A 102 -19.47 5.65 -4.25
CA GLY A 102 -20.14 6.85 -3.74
C GLY A 102 -19.85 7.15 -2.27
N GLU A 103 -18.84 6.51 -1.68
CA GLU A 103 -18.50 6.68 -0.27
C GLU A 103 -17.75 8.00 0.00
N SER A 104 -17.84 8.47 1.24
CA SER A 104 -17.07 9.63 1.72
C SER A 104 -15.59 9.30 1.84
N ILE A 105 -14.72 10.32 1.81
CA ILE A 105 -13.28 10.10 1.96
C ILE A 105 -12.90 9.56 3.35
N ASN A 106 -13.67 9.88 4.38
CA ASN A 106 -13.42 9.42 5.75
C ASN A 106 -13.47 7.89 5.86
N SER A 107 -14.21 7.19 4.99
CA SER A 107 -14.21 5.71 4.95
C SER A 107 -12.89 5.10 4.43
N SER A 108 -11.97 5.94 3.95
CA SER A 108 -10.64 5.53 3.50
C SER A 108 -9.63 5.41 4.65
N ASN A 109 -9.89 6.01 5.82
CA ASN A 109 -8.96 6.06 6.96
C ASN A 109 -8.40 4.69 7.34
N VAL A 110 -9.28 3.71 7.54
CA VAL A 110 -8.91 2.34 7.89
C VAL A 110 -7.99 1.69 6.85
N ALA A 111 -8.28 1.88 5.56
CA ALA A 111 -7.49 1.27 4.49
C ALA A 111 -6.12 1.96 4.33
N LEU A 112 -6.04 3.26 4.60
CA LEU A 112 -4.81 4.04 4.54
C LEU A 112 -3.87 3.72 5.71
N GLN A 113 -4.41 3.40 6.90
CA GLN A 113 -3.62 2.98 8.07
C GLN A 113 -2.84 1.68 7.84
N LEU A 114 -3.33 0.81 6.95
CA LEU A 114 -2.64 -0.45 6.59
C LEU A 114 -1.37 -0.23 5.76
N LEU A 115 -1.21 0.96 5.18
CA LEU A 115 0.02 1.31 4.48
C LEU A 115 1.11 1.64 5.51
N GLY A 116 2.36 1.29 5.22
CA GLY A 116 3.48 1.66 6.09
C GLY A 116 3.55 3.17 6.32
N THR A 117 4.10 3.58 7.45
CA THR A 117 4.41 5.00 7.69
C THR A 117 5.42 5.47 6.64
N PRO A 118 5.18 6.60 5.96
CA PRO A 118 6.09 7.11 4.95
C PRO A 118 7.48 7.32 5.57
N ALA A 119 8.50 6.75 4.93
CA ALA A 119 9.88 6.98 5.32
C ALA A 119 10.28 8.41 4.91
N PRO A 120 11.15 9.09 5.67
CA PRO A 120 11.71 10.36 5.22
C PRO A 120 12.35 10.15 3.83
N PRO A 121 12.14 11.08 2.88
CA PRO A 121 12.67 10.92 1.54
C PRO A 121 14.20 10.81 1.62
N GLU A 122 14.75 9.69 1.18
CA GLU A 122 16.18 9.58 0.95
C GLU A 122 16.55 10.65 -0.08
N SER A 123 17.35 11.64 0.32
CA SER A 123 17.63 12.76 -0.56
C SER A 123 18.35 12.24 -1.80
N ALA A 124 17.86 12.59 -2.99
CA ALA A 124 18.50 12.22 -4.26
C ALA A 124 19.96 12.68 -4.32
N ALA A 125 20.30 13.76 -3.59
CA ALA A 125 21.67 14.25 -3.42
C ALA A 125 22.59 13.24 -2.71
N THR A 126 22.09 12.50 -1.72
CA THR A 126 22.87 11.48 -1.01
C THR A 126 23.18 10.28 -1.90
N SER A 127 22.24 9.89 -2.77
CA SER A 127 22.45 8.80 -3.74
C SER A 127 23.43 9.20 -4.84
N ALA A 128 23.28 10.40 -5.42
CA ALA A 128 24.16 10.90 -6.47
C ALA A 128 25.62 11.04 -5.99
N TRP A 129 25.84 11.51 -4.76
CA TRP A 129 27.17 11.61 -4.17
C TRP A 129 27.86 10.25 -4.00
N ARG A 130 27.11 9.21 -3.58
CA ARG A 130 27.65 7.84 -3.42
C ARG A 130 28.14 7.27 -4.75
N TRP A 131 27.38 7.49 -5.83
CA TRP A 131 27.79 7.06 -7.17
C TRP A 131 28.96 7.88 -7.72
N GLY A 132 28.99 9.19 -7.46
CA GLY A 132 30.12 10.05 -7.81
C GLY A 132 31.42 9.61 -7.13
N LEU A 133 31.36 9.30 -5.82
CA LEU A 133 32.50 8.80 -5.08
C LEU A 133 32.97 7.44 -5.59
N ALA A 134 32.04 6.51 -5.86
CA ALA A 134 32.37 5.20 -6.40
C ALA A 134 33.08 5.30 -7.77
N PHE A 135 32.61 6.20 -8.64
CA PHE A 135 33.24 6.45 -9.94
C PHE A 135 34.66 7.01 -9.78
N LEU A 136 34.86 7.99 -8.89
CA LEU A 136 36.18 8.54 -8.58
C LEU A 136 37.15 7.48 -8.06
N CYS A 137 36.72 6.62 -7.13
CA CYS A 137 37.54 5.53 -6.63
C CYS A 137 37.90 4.53 -7.73
N ALA A 138 36.97 4.21 -8.62
CA ALA A 138 37.22 3.29 -9.74
C ALA A 138 38.26 3.88 -10.72
N VAL A 139 38.15 5.17 -11.06
CA VAL A 139 39.13 5.86 -11.92
C VAL A 139 40.51 5.91 -11.26
N ALA A 140 40.57 6.25 -9.97
CA ALA A 140 41.83 6.31 -9.23
C ALA A 140 42.51 4.94 -9.12
N ALA A 141 41.76 3.88 -8.84
CA ALA A 141 42.28 2.51 -8.78
C ALA A 141 42.82 2.05 -10.15
N ASN A 142 42.13 2.40 -11.24
CA ASN A 142 42.56 2.03 -12.58
C ASN A 142 43.83 2.80 -13.01
N ALA A 143 43.90 4.11 -12.73
CA ALA A 143 45.08 4.92 -13.00
C ALA A 143 46.31 4.43 -12.20
N PHE A 144 46.10 4.05 -10.93
CA PHE A 144 47.14 3.47 -10.09
C PHE A 144 47.67 2.15 -10.66
N LEU A 145 46.77 1.28 -11.14
CA LEU A 145 47.14 -0.02 -11.72
C LEU A 145 47.95 0.14 -13.01
N ILE A 146 47.57 1.07 -13.88
CA ILE A 146 48.33 1.39 -15.10
C ILE A 146 49.73 1.90 -14.73
N TRP A 147 49.81 2.88 -13.84
CA TRP A 147 51.10 3.43 -13.39
C TRP A 147 52.02 2.37 -12.76
N TRP A 148 51.45 1.43 -12.00
CA TRP A 148 52.21 0.35 -11.39
C TRP A 148 52.74 -0.66 -12.41
N LEU A 149 51.95 -0.98 -13.45
CA LEU A 149 52.39 -1.85 -14.54
C LEU A 149 53.50 -1.21 -15.39
N ASP A 150 53.46 0.10 -15.60
CA ASP A 150 54.52 0.82 -16.34
C ASP A 150 55.85 0.91 -15.56
N LEU A 151 55.84 0.68 -14.24
CA LEU A 151 57.03 0.72 -13.38
C LEU A 151 57.75 -0.64 -13.26
N LEU A 152 57.09 -1.74 -13.65
CA LEU A 152 57.61 -3.12 -13.56
C LEU A 152 58.40 -3.52 -14.82
#